data_AF-A0A966Q313-F1
#
_entry.id   AF-A0A966Q313-F1
#
_cell.length_a   1.000
_cell.length_b   1.000
_cell.length_c   1.000
_cell.angle_alpha   90.00
_cell.angle_beta   90.00
_cell.angle_gamma   90.00
#
_symmetry.space_group_name_H-M   'P 1'
#
loop_
_entity.id
_entity.type
_entity.pdbx_description
1 polymer ?
#
loop_
_entity_poly.entity_id
_entity_poly.type
_entity_poly.pdbx_seq_one_letter_code
_entity_poly.pdbx_strand_id
1 'polypeptide(L)'
;TLTKSDSIYVGYSGQTINLPSPSSVLGSRYVIKAPSNISSTITVNASTNSSTIDGLNSYLMYDKNDTLEVVATSSGWVRVSNSASYICTGRLSGDQTITSSEDNIIHFQNNQTLSLDPLSWWNNSTYKYQPTLPGYYNICYSVWFAAGASSLNQMNIQIRKGLDSVAITQSPIPTSTGGSLFASSITYLNGSTDYIQFTAYSSNPTSHVVQGSGASNGTYFTAIKV
;
A
#
# COMPACT_ATOMS: atom_id res chain seq x y z
N THR A 1 13.38 37.42 17.98
CA THR A 1 11.92 37.44 18.26
C THR A 1 11.34 36.15 17.72
N LEU A 2 10.96 35.21 18.59
CA LEU A 2 10.29 33.97 18.19
C LEU A 2 8.78 34.21 18.25
N THR A 3 8.13 34.33 17.11
CA THR A 3 6.67 34.22 17.00
C THR A 3 6.36 32.92 16.29
N LYS A 4 5.99 31.89 17.07
CA LYS A 4 5.53 30.61 16.56
C LYS A 4 4.07 30.44 16.98
N SER A 5 3.12 30.65 16.07
CA SER A 5 1.70 30.41 16.36
C SER A 5 1.39 28.95 16.01
N ASP A 6 1.48 28.08 17.00
CA ASP A 6 0.88 26.76 16.89
C ASP A 6 -0.65 26.93 16.94
N SER A 7 -1.39 26.36 15.98
CA SER A 7 -2.85 26.53 15.88
C SER A 7 -3.57 25.18 15.92
N ILE A 8 -4.62 25.09 16.74
CA ILE A 8 -5.50 23.92 16.83
C ILE A 8 -6.82 24.26 16.14
N TYR A 9 -7.18 23.48 15.12
CA TYR A 9 -8.46 23.57 14.43
C TYR A 9 -9.31 22.35 14.78
N VAL A 10 -10.51 22.58 15.29
CA VAL A 10 -11.52 21.53 15.46
C VAL A 10 -12.49 21.65 14.30
N GLY A 11 -12.54 20.63 13.45
CA GLY A 11 -13.43 20.64 12.30
C GLY A 11 -14.87 20.26 12.65
N TYR A 12 -15.78 20.43 11.69
CA TYR A 12 -17.13 19.85 11.74
C TYR A 12 -17.41 18.98 10.51
N SER A 13 -18.42 18.10 10.60
CA SER A 13 -18.74 17.13 9.55
C SER A 13 -18.93 17.79 8.18
N GLY A 14 -18.25 17.29 7.15
CA GLY A 14 -18.35 17.80 5.78
C GLY A 14 -17.61 19.12 5.54
N GLN A 15 -16.82 19.60 6.51
CA GLN A 15 -16.09 20.85 6.37
C GLN A 15 -14.87 20.70 5.45
N THR A 16 -14.57 21.78 4.72
CA THR A 16 -13.27 22.00 4.10
C THR A 16 -12.46 23.02 4.91
N ILE A 17 -11.28 22.62 5.37
CA ILE A 17 -10.32 23.46 6.07
C ILE A 17 -9.20 23.80 5.08
N ASN A 18 -9.01 25.09 4.80
CA ASN A 18 -7.93 25.55 3.93
C ASN A 18 -6.75 25.99 4.80
N LEU A 19 -5.60 25.34 4.63
CA LEU A 19 -4.37 25.78 5.27
C LEU A 19 -3.86 27.06 4.62
N PRO A 20 -3.20 27.97 5.38
CA PRO A 20 -2.55 29.13 4.78
C PRO A 20 -1.36 28.70 3.90
N SER A 21 -0.82 29.65 3.14
CA SER A 21 0.40 29.42 2.34
C SER A 21 1.56 29.04 3.27
N PRO A 22 2.25 27.90 3.08
CA PRO A 22 3.37 27.47 3.94
C PRO A 22 4.46 28.54 4.08
N SER A 23 4.76 29.25 2.98
CA SER A 23 5.76 30.33 2.95
C SER A 23 5.41 31.52 3.86
N SER A 24 4.12 31.72 4.17
CA SER A 24 3.65 32.80 5.06
C SER A 24 3.72 32.43 6.54
N VAL A 25 3.88 31.14 6.86
CA VAL A 25 3.86 30.59 8.23
C VAL A 25 4.99 29.58 8.43
N LEU A 26 6.13 29.79 7.80
CA LEU A 26 7.25 28.83 7.77
C LEU A 26 7.64 28.39 9.19
N GLY A 27 7.70 27.07 9.41
CA GLY A 27 8.02 26.47 10.71
C GLY A 27 6.86 26.37 11.69
N SER A 28 5.69 26.97 11.40
CA SER A 28 4.49 26.83 12.22
C SER A 28 3.89 25.44 12.12
N ARG A 29 3.27 25.00 13.22
CA ARG A 29 2.62 23.70 13.35
C ARG A 29 1.11 23.87 13.51
N TYR A 30 0.37 23.04 12.79
CA TYR A 30 -1.09 23.05 12.78
C TYR A 30 -1.58 21.65 13.16
N VAL A 31 -2.50 21.58 14.10
CA VAL A 31 -3.19 20.34 14.49
C VAL A 31 -4.66 20.49 14.13
N ILE A 32 -5.15 19.61 13.27
CA ILE A 32 -6.55 19.53 12.87
C ILE A 32 -7.13 18.28 13.50
N LYS A 33 -8.24 18.42 14.22
CA LYS A 33 -8.92 17.32 14.88
C LYS A 33 -10.33 17.15 14.32
N ALA A 34 -10.64 15.93 13.89
CA ALA A 34 -12.00 15.55 13.55
C ALA A 34 -12.83 15.43 14.84
N PRO A 35 -14.06 15.95 14.87
CA PRO A 35 -14.90 15.89 16.04
C PRO A 35 -15.38 14.45 16.27
N SER A 36 -15.82 14.14 17.49
CA SER A 36 -16.28 12.80 17.87
C SER A 36 -17.61 12.38 17.20
N ASN A 37 -18.33 13.34 16.61
CA ASN A 37 -19.64 13.17 15.98
C ASN A 37 -19.60 13.37 14.45
N ILE A 38 -18.45 13.20 13.82
CA ILE A 38 -18.32 13.25 12.36
C ILE A 38 -19.17 12.14 11.70
N SER A 39 -19.95 12.50 10.69
CA SER A 39 -20.77 11.60 9.87
C SER A 39 -20.41 11.67 8.38
N SER A 40 -19.47 12.53 8.00
CA SER A 40 -18.96 12.75 6.65
C SER A 40 -17.54 13.31 6.69
N THR A 41 -16.77 13.15 5.63
CA THR A 41 -15.34 13.52 5.58
C THR A 41 -15.06 14.98 5.90
N ILE A 42 -13.98 15.26 6.64
CA ILE A 42 -13.35 16.60 6.66
C ILE A 42 -12.26 16.62 5.60
N THR A 43 -12.26 17.65 4.77
CA THR A 43 -11.22 17.87 3.77
C THR A 43 -10.25 18.94 4.25
N VAL A 44 -8.97 18.63 4.35
CA VAL A 44 -7.91 19.60 4.65
C VAL A 44 -7.16 19.89 3.36
N ASN A 45 -7.35 21.07 2.80
CA ASN A 45 -6.67 21.49 1.57
C ASN A 45 -5.33 22.15 1.89
N ALA A 46 -4.30 21.74 1.17
CA ALA A 46 -3.12 22.56 1.02
C ALA A 46 -3.53 23.85 0.29
N SER A 47 -3.07 25.01 0.74
CA SER A 47 -3.56 26.34 0.30
C SER A 47 -3.77 26.50 -1.22
N THR A 48 -4.54 27.50 -1.61
CA THR A 48 -4.92 27.83 -3.01
C THR A 48 -3.76 28.20 -3.96
N ASN A 49 -2.50 28.13 -3.54
CA ASN A 49 -1.31 28.53 -4.30
C ASN A 49 -0.38 27.34 -4.63
N SER A 50 -0.93 26.24 -5.14
CA SER A 50 -0.17 25.05 -5.59
C SER A 50 0.73 24.39 -4.54
N SER A 51 0.47 24.65 -3.25
CA SER A 51 1.15 23.96 -2.15
C SER A 51 0.56 22.56 -1.99
N THR A 52 1.31 21.67 -1.35
CA THR A 52 0.84 20.31 -1.07
C THR A 52 1.00 19.96 0.41
N ILE A 53 0.24 18.98 0.88
CA ILE A 53 0.47 18.23 2.13
C ILE A 53 1.11 16.91 1.71
N ASP A 54 2.41 16.73 1.97
CA ASP A 54 3.18 15.56 1.52
C ASP A 54 2.99 15.23 0.02
N GLY A 55 2.94 16.24 -0.85
CA GLY A 55 2.74 16.04 -2.30
C GLY A 55 1.26 15.90 -2.73
N LEU A 56 0.32 15.86 -1.79
CA LEU A 56 -1.13 15.84 -2.08
C LEU A 56 -1.74 17.24 -2.03
N ASN A 57 -2.72 17.51 -2.89
CA ASN A 57 -3.46 18.78 -2.86
C ASN A 57 -4.41 18.89 -1.65
N SER A 58 -4.86 17.75 -1.14
CA SER A 58 -5.74 17.68 0.02
C SER A 58 -5.53 16.39 0.81
N TYR A 59 -5.95 16.41 2.07
CA TYR A 59 -5.98 15.27 2.98
C TYR A 59 -7.42 15.07 3.48
N LEU A 60 -7.91 13.84 3.49
CA LEU A 60 -9.25 13.50 3.94
C LEU A 60 -9.19 12.81 5.31
N MET A 61 -9.95 13.34 6.26
CA MET A 61 -10.14 12.74 7.59
C MET A 61 -11.52 12.07 7.62
N TYR A 62 -11.54 10.77 7.88
CA TYR A 62 -12.75 9.92 7.79
C TYR A 62 -13.29 9.52 9.16
N ASP A 63 -12.42 9.36 10.15
CA ASP A 63 -12.77 8.75 11.42
C ASP A 63 -13.06 9.78 12.51
N LYS A 64 -13.95 9.40 13.43
CA LYS A 64 -14.18 10.15 14.67
C LYS A 64 -12.87 10.27 15.44
N ASN A 65 -12.57 11.48 15.92
CA ASN A 65 -11.35 11.80 16.64
C ASN A 65 -10.04 11.64 15.86
N ASP A 66 -10.09 11.47 14.54
CA ASP A 66 -8.89 11.52 13.70
C ASP A 66 -8.13 12.84 13.92
N THR A 67 -6.81 12.81 13.81
CA THR A 67 -5.95 13.98 14.05
C THR A 67 -4.90 14.08 12.95
N LEU A 68 -4.91 15.19 12.24
CA LEU A 68 -3.88 15.56 11.28
C LEU A 68 -2.99 16.62 11.92
N GLU A 69 -1.70 16.34 12.02
CA GLU A 69 -0.70 17.34 12.40
C GLU A 69 0.19 17.65 11.20
N VAL A 70 0.42 18.94 10.92
CA VAL A 70 1.26 19.40 9.80
C VAL A 70 2.18 20.54 10.23
N VAL A 71 3.35 20.64 9.60
CA VAL A 71 4.32 21.72 9.77
C VAL A 71 4.58 22.37 8.42
N ALA A 72 4.60 23.70 8.40
CA ALA A 72 4.94 24.46 7.21
C ALA A 72 6.46 24.40 6.94
N THR A 73 6.82 24.02 5.73
CA THR A 73 8.20 24.01 5.22
C THR A 73 8.32 24.90 3.98
N SER A 74 9.53 25.11 3.49
CA SER A 74 9.77 25.84 2.24
C SER A 74 9.17 25.13 1.01
N SER A 75 8.89 23.83 1.13
CA SER A 75 8.44 22.97 0.03
C SER A 75 6.95 22.62 0.10
N GLY A 76 6.23 23.07 1.13
CA GLY A 76 4.84 22.70 1.36
C GLY A 76 4.53 22.44 2.83
N TRP A 77 3.36 21.86 3.08
CA TRP A 77 3.00 21.29 4.37
C TRP A 77 3.53 19.87 4.46
N VAL A 78 4.21 19.55 5.55
CA VAL A 78 4.66 18.19 5.84
C VAL A 78 3.88 17.69 7.03
N ARG A 79 3.32 16.48 6.96
CA ARG A 79 2.65 15.90 8.13
C ARG A 79 3.68 15.64 9.22
N VAL A 80 3.37 16.07 10.44
CA VAL A 80 4.04 15.54 11.63
C VAL A 80 3.37 14.20 11.88
N SER A 81 4.08 13.14 11.54
CA SER A 81 3.54 11.80 11.58
C SER A 81 3.12 11.41 13.01
N ASN A 82 1.81 11.39 13.26
CA ASN A 82 1.21 10.21 13.88
C ASN A 82 0.95 9.23 12.75
N SER A 83 1.98 8.44 12.41
CA SER A 83 1.96 7.29 11.51
C SER A 83 0.87 7.32 10.43
N ALA A 84 1.07 8.08 9.35
CA ALA A 84 0.54 7.62 8.08
C ALA A 84 1.22 6.27 7.85
N SER A 85 0.55 5.17 8.19
CA SER A 85 1.12 3.83 8.06
C SER A 85 1.52 3.72 6.59
N TYR A 86 2.83 3.70 6.32
CA TYR A 86 3.39 3.49 4.99
C TYR A 86 3.21 2.02 4.59
N ILE A 87 1.97 1.55 4.73
CA ILE A 87 1.51 0.19 4.57
C ILE A 87 0.72 0.12 3.27
N CYS A 88 0.94 -0.96 2.55
CA CYS A 88 0.10 -1.36 1.45
C CYS A 88 -0.11 -2.88 1.57
N THR A 89 -1.34 -3.34 1.46
CA THR A 89 -1.64 -4.78 1.47
C THR A 89 -2.53 -5.14 0.31
N GLY A 90 -2.53 -6.39 -0.12
CA GLY A 90 -3.48 -6.87 -1.11
C GLY A 90 -3.79 -8.32 -0.90
N ARG A 91 -4.98 -8.72 -1.36
CA ARG A 91 -5.49 -10.10 -1.26
C ARG A 91 -6.10 -10.51 -2.58
N LEU A 92 -5.95 -11.78 -2.93
CA LEU A 92 -6.50 -12.28 -4.18
C LEU A 92 -8.01 -12.46 -4.01
N SER A 93 -8.86 -11.79 -4.80
CA SER A 93 -10.32 -11.77 -4.54
C SER A 93 -11.08 -13.04 -4.96
N GLY A 94 -10.44 -13.93 -5.72
CA GLY A 94 -10.98 -15.20 -6.19
C GLY A 94 -9.86 -16.06 -6.75
N ASP A 95 -10.13 -17.34 -6.98
CA ASP A 95 -9.08 -18.25 -7.47
C ASP A 95 -8.51 -17.78 -8.81
N GLN A 96 -7.19 -17.95 -8.96
CA GLN A 96 -6.46 -17.59 -10.16
C GLN A 96 -5.78 -18.82 -10.75
N THR A 97 -5.95 -19.02 -12.06
CA THR A 97 -5.23 -20.04 -12.82
C THR A 97 -3.83 -19.55 -13.17
N ILE A 98 -2.82 -20.35 -12.83
CA ILE A 98 -1.42 -20.19 -13.24
C ILE A 98 -1.19 -21.11 -14.43
N THR A 99 -0.70 -20.55 -15.54
CA THR A 99 -0.43 -21.29 -16.77
C THR A 99 0.78 -22.19 -16.54
N SER A 100 0.74 -23.43 -17.05
CA SER A 100 1.89 -24.31 -16.97
C SER A 100 3.13 -23.68 -17.60
N SER A 101 4.24 -23.73 -16.87
CA SER A 101 5.57 -23.32 -17.33
C SER A 101 5.72 -21.83 -17.65
N GLU A 102 4.89 -20.98 -17.05
CA GLU A 102 4.93 -19.52 -17.20
C GLU A 102 4.86 -18.81 -15.85
N ASP A 103 5.44 -17.62 -15.79
CA ASP A 103 5.27 -16.69 -14.66
C ASP A 103 4.01 -15.86 -14.86
N ASN A 104 2.99 -16.11 -14.05
CA ASN A 104 1.76 -15.33 -14.06
C ASN A 104 1.83 -14.25 -12.97
N ILE A 105 1.43 -13.02 -13.29
CA ILE A 105 1.21 -11.95 -12.31
C ILE A 105 0.01 -12.29 -11.44
N ILE A 106 0.15 -12.20 -10.11
CA ILE A 106 -0.99 -12.39 -9.20
C ILE A 106 -1.85 -11.13 -9.15
N HIS A 107 -3.14 -11.29 -9.40
CA HIS A 107 -4.12 -10.20 -9.54
C HIS A 107 -4.68 -9.76 -8.19
N PHE A 108 -3.80 -9.37 -7.27
CA PHE A 108 -4.19 -8.86 -5.97
C PHE A 108 -5.13 -7.67 -6.09
N GLN A 109 -6.16 -7.67 -5.24
CA GLN A 109 -7.04 -6.54 -5.03
C GLN A 109 -6.67 -5.88 -3.71
N ASN A 110 -6.45 -4.56 -3.76
CA ASN A 110 -6.48 -3.73 -2.57
C ASN A 110 -7.86 -3.09 -2.47
N ASN A 111 -8.50 -3.24 -1.31
CA ASN A 111 -9.66 -2.43 -0.97
C ASN A 111 -9.20 -1.20 -0.18
N GLN A 112 -9.11 -0.07 -0.87
CA GLN A 112 -8.68 1.21 -0.32
C GLN A 112 -9.54 1.67 0.87
N THR A 113 -10.78 1.17 1.00
CA THR A 113 -11.73 1.54 2.07
C THR A 113 -11.42 0.94 3.44
N LEU A 114 -10.50 -0.03 3.54
CA LEU A 114 -10.10 -0.64 4.82
C LEU A 114 -8.82 -0.03 5.42
N SER A 115 -8.36 1.12 4.92
CA SER A 115 -7.21 1.86 5.47
C SER A 115 -5.85 1.15 5.38
N LEU A 116 -5.71 0.15 4.48
CA LEU A 116 -4.48 -0.64 4.31
C LEU A 116 -3.71 -0.33 3.01
N ASP A 117 -3.97 0.83 2.39
CA ASP A 117 -3.12 1.53 1.40
C ASP A 117 -3.48 3.02 1.36
N PRO A 118 -3.23 3.76 2.47
CA PRO A 118 -3.67 5.16 2.59
C PRO A 118 -3.01 6.11 1.59
N LEU A 119 -1.95 5.67 0.91
CA LEU A 119 -1.20 6.48 -0.06
C LEU A 119 -1.45 6.04 -1.52
N SER A 120 -2.39 5.11 -1.74
CA SER A 120 -2.77 4.61 -3.07
C SER A 120 -1.57 4.16 -3.89
N TRP A 121 -0.64 3.43 -3.25
CA TRP A 121 0.57 2.92 -3.90
C TRP A 121 0.32 1.62 -4.68
N TRP A 122 -0.83 0.96 -4.48
CA TRP A 122 -1.25 -0.17 -5.30
C TRP A 122 -2.17 0.26 -6.44
N ASN A 123 -1.93 -0.31 -7.63
CA ASN A 123 -2.79 -0.12 -8.79
C ASN A 123 -3.49 -1.43 -9.19
N ASN A 124 -4.80 -1.53 -8.96
CA ASN A 124 -5.62 -2.72 -9.25
C ASN A 124 -5.69 -3.09 -10.75
N SER A 125 -5.33 -2.19 -11.67
CA SER A 125 -5.37 -2.47 -13.12
C SER A 125 -4.04 -2.99 -13.66
N THR A 126 -2.93 -2.57 -13.06
CA THR A 126 -1.57 -2.97 -13.50
C THR A 126 -0.90 -3.97 -12.56
N TYR A 127 -1.50 -4.19 -11.39
CA TYR A 127 -1.01 -5.07 -10.32
C TYR A 127 0.41 -4.72 -9.88
N LYS A 128 0.67 -3.42 -9.75
CA LYS A 128 1.97 -2.87 -9.35
C LYS A 128 1.82 -2.16 -8.00
N TYR A 129 2.76 -2.46 -7.11
CA TYR A 129 3.01 -1.64 -5.92
C TYR A 129 4.14 -0.65 -6.24
N GLN A 130 3.81 0.64 -6.28
CA GLN A 130 4.73 1.71 -6.68
C GLN A 130 4.66 2.86 -5.68
N PRO A 131 5.48 2.81 -4.60
CA PRO A 131 5.52 3.89 -3.64
C PRO A 131 6.12 5.16 -4.24
N THR A 132 5.58 6.30 -3.82
CA THR A 132 6.03 7.64 -4.24
C THR A 132 7.13 8.23 -3.36
N LEU A 133 7.49 7.54 -2.27
CA LEU A 133 8.55 7.96 -1.36
C LEU A 133 9.78 7.07 -1.54
N PRO A 134 10.99 7.61 -1.78
CA PRO A 134 12.19 6.80 -1.85
C PRO A 134 12.54 6.17 -0.50
N GLY A 135 13.07 4.94 -0.49
CA GLY A 135 13.59 4.28 0.71
C GLY A 135 13.45 2.76 0.68
N TYR A 136 13.73 2.12 1.81
CA TYR A 136 13.59 0.68 1.96
C TYR A 136 12.17 0.29 2.38
N TYR A 137 11.72 -0.84 1.86
CA TYR A 137 10.40 -1.40 2.11
C TYR A 137 10.54 -2.88 2.47
N ASN A 138 9.98 -3.28 3.61
CA ASN A 138 9.79 -4.69 3.95
C ASN A 138 8.54 -5.19 3.22
N ILE A 139 8.72 -6.17 2.35
CA ILE A 139 7.68 -6.75 1.51
C ILE A 139 7.56 -8.22 1.85
N CYS A 140 6.36 -8.66 2.21
CA CYS A 140 5.99 -10.05 2.44
C CYS A 140 4.94 -10.49 1.42
N TYR A 141 5.05 -11.73 0.95
CA TYR A 141 4.20 -12.30 -0.07
C TYR A 141 3.94 -13.77 0.23
N SER A 142 2.67 -14.15 0.25
CA SER A 142 2.20 -15.51 0.49
C SER A 142 1.29 -15.94 -0.64
N VAL A 143 1.42 -17.19 -1.07
CA VAL A 143 0.55 -17.82 -2.07
C VAL A 143 0.10 -19.18 -1.59
N TRP A 144 -1.20 -19.44 -1.69
CA TRP A 144 -1.75 -20.76 -1.44
C TRP A 144 -2.06 -21.45 -2.77
N PHE A 145 -1.31 -22.50 -3.08
CA PHE A 145 -1.57 -23.36 -4.23
C PHE A 145 -2.51 -24.49 -3.84
N ALA A 146 -3.45 -24.83 -4.72
CA ALA A 146 -4.19 -26.08 -4.65
C ALA A 146 -3.26 -27.28 -4.83
N ALA A 147 -3.76 -28.51 -4.63
CA ALA A 147 -3.00 -29.70 -5.02
C ALA A 147 -2.80 -29.71 -6.55
N GLY A 148 -1.60 -30.07 -7.00
CA GLY A 148 -1.31 -30.29 -8.41
C GLY A 148 -1.52 -31.75 -8.84
N ALA A 149 -1.12 -32.06 -10.06
CA ALA A 149 -1.29 -33.38 -10.70
C ALA A 149 0.01 -34.19 -10.80
N SER A 150 1.18 -33.57 -10.61
CA SER A 150 2.50 -34.24 -10.72
C SER A 150 3.48 -33.74 -9.66
N SER A 151 4.16 -34.65 -8.97
CA SER A 151 5.19 -34.33 -7.98
C SER A 151 6.62 -34.24 -8.54
N LEU A 152 6.80 -34.52 -9.84
CA LEU A 152 8.09 -34.43 -10.52
C LEU A 152 8.42 -33.00 -11.00
N ASN A 153 7.51 -32.07 -10.75
CA ASN A 153 7.51 -30.71 -11.25
C ASN A 153 7.59 -29.70 -10.09
N GLN A 154 7.79 -28.43 -10.42
CA GLN A 154 8.03 -27.37 -9.44
C GLN A 154 6.97 -26.28 -9.49
N MET A 155 6.76 -25.64 -8.34
CA MET A 155 6.06 -24.37 -8.21
C MET A 155 6.98 -23.38 -7.52
N ASN A 156 6.88 -22.11 -7.88
CA ASN A 156 7.60 -21.05 -7.19
C ASN A 156 6.78 -19.76 -7.13
N ILE A 157 7.23 -18.86 -6.27
CA ILE A 157 6.71 -17.49 -6.18
C ILE A 157 7.88 -16.53 -6.19
N GLN A 158 7.66 -15.35 -6.77
CA GLN A 158 8.67 -14.31 -6.83
C GLN A 158 8.11 -12.96 -6.39
N ILE A 159 8.95 -12.22 -5.67
CA ILE A 159 8.83 -10.77 -5.53
C ILE A 159 9.77 -10.18 -6.59
N ARG A 160 9.23 -9.38 -7.50
CA ARG A 160 10.00 -8.78 -8.60
C ARG A 160 10.02 -7.26 -8.49
N LYS A 161 11.18 -6.65 -8.69
CA LYS A 161 11.34 -5.21 -8.90
C LYS A 161 11.50 -4.97 -10.40
N GLY A 162 10.47 -4.44 -11.06
CA GLY A 162 10.43 -4.48 -12.52
C GLY A 162 10.40 -5.93 -13.03
N LEU A 163 11.39 -6.29 -13.84
CA LEU A 163 11.56 -7.66 -14.36
C LEU A 163 12.50 -8.52 -13.49
N ASP A 164 13.24 -7.91 -12.56
CA ASP A 164 14.24 -8.61 -11.77
C ASP A 164 13.63 -9.23 -10.51
N SER A 165 13.94 -10.50 -10.24
CA SER A 165 13.54 -11.14 -8.99
C SER A 165 14.41 -10.66 -7.83
N VAL A 166 13.77 -10.14 -6.78
CA VAL A 166 14.43 -9.74 -5.52
C VAL A 166 14.24 -10.77 -4.40
N ALA A 167 13.26 -11.65 -4.53
CA ALA A 167 13.12 -12.86 -3.72
C ALA A 167 12.42 -13.95 -4.53
N ILE A 168 12.81 -15.20 -4.31
CA ILE A 168 12.17 -16.38 -4.88
C ILE A 168 12.05 -17.46 -3.81
N THR A 169 10.95 -18.20 -3.83
CA THR A 169 10.79 -19.42 -3.04
C THR A 169 10.19 -20.50 -3.91
N GLN A 170 10.76 -21.70 -3.85
CA GLN A 170 10.44 -22.81 -4.73
C GLN A 170 10.20 -24.08 -3.93
N SER A 171 9.29 -24.93 -4.42
CA SER A 171 9.03 -26.26 -3.88
C SER A 171 8.64 -27.22 -5.01
N PRO A 172 8.83 -28.54 -4.85
CA PRO A 172 8.09 -29.53 -5.62
C PRO A 172 6.58 -29.31 -5.47
N ILE A 173 5.81 -29.71 -6.48
CA ILE A 173 4.34 -29.61 -6.46
C ILE A 173 3.75 -30.71 -5.57
N PRO A 174 2.95 -30.36 -4.55
CA PRO A 174 2.24 -31.35 -3.76
C PRO A 174 0.99 -31.84 -4.51
N THR A 175 0.73 -33.15 -4.49
CA THR A 175 -0.36 -33.78 -5.28
C THR A 175 -1.55 -34.24 -4.45
N SER A 176 -1.40 -34.41 -3.14
CA SER A 176 -2.47 -34.87 -2.24
C SER A 176 -3.18 -33.73 -1.51
N THR A 177 -2.47 -32.65 -1.19
CA THR A 177 -3.02 -31.48 -0.48
C THR A 177 -2.28 -30.25 -0.98
N GLY A 178 -3.00 -29.13 -1.12
CA GLY A 178 -2.39 -27.86 -1.48
C GLY A 178 -1.33 -27.39 -0.49
N GLY A 179 -0.47 -26.48 -0.92
CA GLY A 179 0.64 -25.96 -0.13
C GLY A 179 0.76 -24.45 -0.21
N SER A 180 1.40 -23.85 0.79
CA SER A 180 1.70 -22.42 0.80
C SER A 180 3.18 -22.18 0.57
N LEU A 181 3.48 -21.16 -0.25
CA LEU A 181 4.82 -20.58 -0.34
C LEU A 181 4.80 -19.17 0.25
N PHE A 182 5.90 -18.81 0.90
CA PHE A 182 6.09 -17.48 1.49
C PHE A 182 7.46 -16.93 1.09
N ALA A 183 7.49 -15.66 0.71
CA ALA A 183 8.71 -14.92 0.41
C ALA A 183 8.67 -13.56 1.12
N SER A 184 9.84 -13.06 1.50
CA SER A 184 10.02 -11.71 2.02
C SER A 184 11.31 -11.08 1.54
N SER A 185 11.30 -9.75 1.37
CA SER A 185 12.48 -8.97 1.00
C SER A 185 12.43 -7.58 1.62
N ILE A 186 13.59 -7.03 1.98
CA ILE A 186 13.74 -5.59 2.20
C ILE A 186 14.35 -5.01 0.93
N THR A 187 13.57 -4.19 0.21
CA THR A 187 13.96 -3.69 -1.12
C THR A 187 13.93 -2.18 -1.15
N TYR A 188 14.98 -1.55 -1.69
CA TYR A 188 14.99 -0.11 -1.96
C TYR A 188 14.15 0.22 -3.20
N LEU A 189 13.26 1.19 -3.07
CA LEU A 189 12.45 1.74 -4.16
C LEU A 189 12.70 3.25 -4.26
N ASN A 190 12.87 3.76 -5.47
CA ASN A 190 13.30 5.13 -5.74
C ASN A 190 12.20 6.21 -5.65
N GLY A 191 10.96 5.84 -5.33
CA GLY A 191 9.85 6.79 -5.21
C GLY A 191 9.28 7.32 -6.53
N SER A 192 9.74 6.83 -7.68
CA SER A 192 9.29 7.30 -9.00
C SER A 192 9.01 6.17 -9.98
N THR A 193 10.04 5.49 -10.49
CA THR A 193 9.91 4.47 -11.54
C THR A 193 9.94 3.04 -11.01
N ASP A 194 10.49 2.83 -9.82
CA ASP A 194 10.60 1.51 -9.22
C ASP A 194 9.22 1.01 -8.77
N TYR A 195 8.89 -0.22 -9.13
CA TYR A 195 7.67 -0.88 -8.69
C TYR A 195 7.94 -2.35 -8.38
N ILE A 196 7.07 -2.92 -7.53
CA ILE A 196 7.04 -4.34 -7.21
C ILE A 196 5.88 -5.02 -7.92
N GLN A 197 6.13 -6.21 -8.44
CA GLN A 197 5.12 -7.16 -8.89
C GLN A 197 5.33 -8.52 -8.23
N PHE A 198 4.23 -9.24 -8.07
CA PHE A 198 4.21 -10.56 -7.46
C PHE A 198 3.83 -11.59 -8.52
N THR A 199 4.61 -12.66 -8.65
CA THR A 199 4.31 -13.76 -9.56
C THR A 199 4.23 -15.10 -8.87
N ALA A 200 3.53 -16.00 -9.54
CA ALA A 200 3.58 -17.42 -9.29
C ALA A 200 3.89 -18.14 -10.60
N TYR A 201 4.68 -19.20 -10.48
CA TYR A 201 5.00 -20.13 -11.54
C TYR A 201 4.61 -21.53 -11.10
N SER A 202 4.15 -22.35 -12.03
CA SER A 202 4.00 -23.78 -11.82
C SER A 202 4.25 -24.56 -13.10
N SER A 203 5.01 -25.65 -13.02
CA SER A 203 5.11 -26.63 -14.10
C SER A 203 4.10 -27.78 -13.94
N ASN A 204 2.96 -27.55 -13.26
CA ASN A 204 1.88 -28.53 -13.23
C ASN A 204 1.37 -28.83 -14.65
N PRO A 205 1.26 -30.11 -15.08
CA PRO A 205 0.77 -30.43 -16.42
C PRO A 205 -0.63 -29.81 -16.62
N THR A 206 -0.77 -28.90 -17.58
CA THR A 206 -1.92 -28.02 -17.83
C THR A 206 -1.90 -26.68 -17.09
N SER A 207 -2.25 -26.64 -15.81
CA SER A 207 -2.32 -25.39 -15.04
C SER A 207 -2.34 -25.67 -13.55
N HIS A 208 -2.11 -24.64 -12.73
CA HIS A 208 -2.18 -24.76 -11.28
C HIS A 208 -3.07 -23.67 -10.71
N VAL A 209 -3.97 -24.01 -9.80
CA VAL A 209 -4.84 -23.03 -9.15
C VAL A 209 -4.14 -22.44 -7.95
N VAL A 210 -4.07 -21.12 -7.91
CA VAL A 210 -3.80 -20.33 -6.70
C VAL A 210 -5.13 -19.91 -6.09
N GLN A 211 -5.27 -20.17 -4.80
CA GLN A 211 -6.53 -20.01 -4.08
C GLN A 211 -6.68 -18.60 -3.53
N GLY A 212 -7.82 -17.98 -3.84
CA GLY A 212 -8.24 -16.67 -3.33
C GLY A 212 -9.70 -16.63 -2.90
N SER A 213 -10.49 -17.67 -3.24
CA SER A 213 -11.88 -17.80 -2.87
C SER A 213 -12.05 -18.28 -1.42
N GLY A 214 -12.97 -17.64 -0.67
CA GLY A 214 -13.35 -18.05 0.70
C GLY A 214 -12.95 -17.06 1.82
N ALA A 215 -13.55 -17.25 3.00
CA ALA A 215 -13.34 -16.38 4.17
C ALA A 215 -11.90 -16.47 4.76
N SER A 216 -11.16 -17.54 4.44
CA SER A 216 -9.76 -17.72 4.82
C SER A 216 -8.87 -17.64 3.57
N ASN A 217 -8.30 -16.47 3.33
CA ASN A 217 -7.46 -16.21 2.18
C ASN A 217 -5.98 -16.17 2.57
N GLY A 218 -5.22 -17.18 2.14
CA GLY A 218 -3.78 -17.31 2.37
C GLY A 218 -2.90 -16.69 1.28
N THR A 219 -3.52 -16.13 0.23
CA THR A 219 -2.83 -15.49 -0.89
C THR A 219 -2.92 -13.97 -0.73
N TYR A 220 -1.81 -13.38 -0.29
CA TYR A 220 -1.76 -11.96 0.05
C TYR A 220 -0.34 -11.38 -0.10
N PHE A 221 -0.26 -10.06 -0.12
CA PHE A 221 0.98 -9.34 0.12
C PHE A 221 0.79 -8.26 1.19
N THR A 222 1.91 -7.90 1.84
CA THR A 222 2.02 -6.72 2.68
C THR A 222 3.35 -6.02 2.37
N ALA A 223 3.33 -4.70 2.25
CA ALA A 223 4.52 -3.88 2.08
C ALA A 223 4.48 -2.73 3.08
N ILE A 224 5.58 -2.54 3.83
CA ILE A 224 5.70 -1.46 4.82
C ILE A 224 7.04 -0.76 4.62
N LYS A 225 7.04 0.57 4.59
CA LYS A 225 8.29 1.35 4.62
C LYS A 225 8.99 1.17 5.96
N VAL A 226 10.28 0.88 5.94
CA VAL A 226 11.14 0.73 7.14
C VAL A 226 12.07 1.91 7.33
#